data_AF-A0A4R9JVB9-F1
#
_entry.id   AF-A0A4R9JVB9-F1
#
_cell.length_a   1.000
_cell.length_b   1.000
_cell.length_c   1.000
_cell.angle_alpha   90.00
_cell.angle_beta   90.00
_cell.angle_gamma   90.00
#
_symmetry.space_group_name_H-M   'P 1'
#
loop_
_entity.id
_entity.type
_entity.pdbx_description
1 polymer ?
#
loop_
_entity_poly.entity_id
_entity_poly.type
_entity_poly.pdbx_seq_one_letter_code
_entity_poly.pdbx_strand_id
1 'polypeptide(L)'
;MMQKISMKSSHSQIRKFDHLMLPKSLGEVLLVVFLILNCTNQKEYCFSRLKEGPDIQGINSNGACSLYLYNDQELIAKREREVISHRENSIANSMLLLCLQNAIEERKCENKSEYIPHFGY
;
A
#
# COMPACT_ATOMS: atom_id res chain seq x y z
N MET A 1 -48.29 74.68 -14.47
CA MET A 1 -48.00 73.96 -15.73
C MET A 1 -46.64 73.29 -15.56
N MET A 2 -46.62 72.02 -15.19
CA MET A 2 -45.41 71.23 -14.95
C MET A 2 -45.66 69.86 -15.60
N GLN A 3 -45.01 69.61 -16.73
CA GLN A 3 -44.91 68.30 -17.33
C GLN A 3 -43.89 67.49 -16.52
N LYS A 4 -44.31 66.37 -15.92
CA LYS A 4 -43.39 65.32 -15.46
C LYS A 4 -43.48 64.17 -16.45
N ILE A 5 -42.40 64.04 -17.20
CA ILE A 5 -42.12 63.07 -18.24
C ILE A 5 -42.07 61.67 -17.60
N SER A 6 -42.86 60.76 -18.16
CA SER A 6 -42.83 59.33 -17.84
C SER A 6 -41.55 58.72 -18.39
N MET A 7 -40.64 58.32 -17.49
CA MET A 7 -39.45 57.54 -17.84
C MET A 7 -39.82 56.08 -18.07
N LYS A 8 -40.01 55.69 -19.34
CA LYS A 8 -39.73 54.31 -19.80
C LYS A 8 -38.21 54.18 -19.93
N SER A 9 -37.60 53.28 -19.16
CA SER A 9 -36.20 52.92 -19.37
C SER A 9 -35.99 51.43 -19.10
N SER A 10 -35.89 50.71 -20.22
CA SER A 10 -35.11 49.51 -20.50
C SER A 10 -34.94 48.46 -19.41
N HIS A 11 -35.55 47.30 -19.70
CA HIS A 11 -35.08 45.98 -19.31
C HIS A 11 -33.55 45.87 -19.36
N SER A 12 -32.92 45.65 -18.21
CA SER A 12 -31.58 45.10 -18.10
C SER A 12 -31.65 43.58 -18.15
N GLN A 13 -31.47 43.01 -19.34
CA GLN A 13 -31.00 41.63 -19.49
C GLN A 13 -29.48 41.63 -19.27
N ILE A 14 -28.95 41.11 -18.15
CA ILE A 14 -27.60 40.53 -18.13
C ILE A 14 -27.55 39.32 -17.18
N ARG A 15 -27.46 38.15 -17.81
CA ARG A 15 -26.87 36.86 -17.37
C ARG A 15 -27.49 36.17 -16.15
N LYS A 16 -28.51 35.33 -16.43
CA LYS A 16 -28.61 34.04 -15.75
C LYS A 16 -27.27 33.33 -15.94
N PHE A 17 -26.57 33.03 -14.85
CA PHE A 17 -25.55 31.99 -14.87
C PHE A 17 -26.29 30.73 -15.28
N ASP A 18 -26.08 30.30 -16.52
CA ASP A 18 -26.44 28.96 -16.93
C ASP A 18 -25.74 28.04 -15.93
N HIS A 19 -26.55 27.34 -15.14
CA HIS A 19 -26.12 26.16 -14.43
C HIS A 19 -25.37 25.32 -15.45
N LEU A 20 -24.04 25.32 -15.34
CA LEU A 20 -23.17 24.39 -16.03
C LEU A 20 -23.66 23.02 -15.55
N MET A 21 -24.62 22.45 -16.29
CA MET A 21 -25.12 21.12 -16.06
C MET A 21 -23.97 20.23 -16.44
N LEU A 22 -23.09 19.96 -15.46
CA LEU A 22 -22.24 18.79 -15.48
C LEU A 22 -23.19 17.64 -15.82
N PRO A 23 -22.97 16.93 -16.94
CA PRO A 23 -23.85 15.84 -17.28
C PRO A 23 -23.84 14.86 -16.10
N LYS A 24 -25.01 14.36 -15.69
CA LYS A 24 -25.12 13.43 -14.55
C LYS A 24 -24.17 12.23 -14.69
N SER A 25 -23.87 11.84 -15.93
CA SER A 25 -22.87 10.83 -16.28
C SER A 25 -21.43 11.20 -15.92
N LEU A 26 -21.06 12.49 -15.84
CA LEU A 26 -19.72 12.91 -15.43
C LEU A 26 -19.48 12.59 -13.95
N GLY A 27 -20.50 12.73 -13.10
CA GLY A 27 -20.42 12.39 -11.68
C GLY A 27 -20.29 10.88 -11.47
N GLU A 28 -21.03 10.08 -12.23
CA GLU A 28 -20.92 8.61 -12.22
C GLU A 28 -19.56 8.13 -12.74
N VAL A 29 -19.06 8.73 -13.84
CA VAL A 29 -17.73 8.45 -14.37
C VAL A 29 -16.64 8.84 -13.36
N LEU A 30 -16.76 10.00 -12.71
CA LEU A 30 -15.83 10.40 -11.65
C LEU A 30 -15.85 9.42 -10.49
N LEU A 31 -17.02 8.97 -10.05
CA LEU A 31 -17.16 8.00 -8.97
C LEU A 31 -16.44 6.68 -9.32
N VAL A 32 -16.66 6.16 -10.53
CA VAL A 32 -16.00 4.94 -11.01
C VAL A 32 -14.49 5.13 -11.10
N VAL A 33 -14.02 6.27 -11.59
CA VAL A 33 -12.58 6.60 -11.63
C VAL A 33 -11.99 6.67 -10.22
N PHE A 34 -12.65 7.34 -9.27
CA PHE A 34 -12.22 7.41 -7.87
C PHE A 34 -12.20 6.03 -7.19
N LEU A 35 -13.12 5.14 -7.54
CA LEU A 35 -13.13 3.76 -7.03
C LEU A 35 -11.95 2.94 -7.59
N ILE A 36 -11.63 3.08 -8.88
CA ILE A 36 -10.50 2.39 -9.52
C ILE A 36 -9.15 2.94 -9.03
N LEU A 37 -9.06 4.25 -8.76
CA LEU A 37 -7.82 4.89 -8.26
C LEU A 37 -7.43 4.43 -6.85
N ASN A 38 -8.37 3.88 -6.06
CA ASN A 38 -8.09 3.34 -4.72
C ASN A 38 -7.92 1.81 -4.73
N CYS A 39 -7.80 1.17 -5.89
CA CYS A 39 -7.56 -0.28 -5.96
C CYS A 39 -6.06 -0.60 -5.77
N THR A 40 -5.72 -1.18 -4.62
CA THR A 40 -4.45 -1.91 -4.47
C THR A 40 -4.51 -3.21 -5.29
N ASN A 41 -3.44 -3.60 -5.98
CA ASN A 41 -3.39 -4.89 -6.67
C ASN A 41 -3.15 -6.05 -5.68
N GLN A 42 -3.40 -7.30 -6.10
CA GLN A 42 -3.26 -8.46 -5.22
C GLN A 42 -1.86 -8.63 -4.65
N LYS A 43 -0.82 -8.30 -5.42
CA LYS A 43 0.58 -8.41 -4.98
C LYS A 43 0.91 -7.38 -3.91
N GLU A 44 0.57 -6.12 -4.15
CA GLU A 44 0.82 -5.00 -3.23
C GLU A 44 0.07 -5.18 -1.91
N TYR A 45 -1.20 -5.60 -1.96
CA TYR A 45 -1.96 -5.93 -0.75
C TYR A 45 -1.33 -7.09 0.05
N CYS A 46 -0.81 -8.10 -0.63
CA CYS A 46 -0.11 -9.20 0.02
C CYS A 46 1.12 -8.70 0.79
N PHE A 47 1.97 -7.88 0.15
CA PHE A 47 3.16 -7.32 0.78
C PHE A 47 2.86 -6.33 1.91
N SER A 48 1.78 -5.55 1.85
CA SER A 48 1.39 -4.67 2.95
C SER A 48 0.99 -5.48 4.19
N ARG A 49 0.24 -6.58 4.01
CA ARG A 49 -0.17 -7.46 5.11
C ARG A 49 0.99 -8.18 5.78
N LEU A 50 2.05 -8.52 5.03
CA LEU A 50 3.27 -9.06 5.61
C LEU A 50 3.99 -8.06 6.53
N LYS A 51 3.87 -6.75 6.25
CA LYS A 51 4.46 -5.69 7.09
C LYS A 51 3.63 -5.38 8.34
N GLU A 52 2.33 -5.60 8.28
CA GLU A 52 1.37 -5.32 9.36
C GLU A 52 1.13 -6.51 10.31
N GLY A 53 1.68 -7.68 9.99
CA GLY A 53 1.44 -8.92 10.75
C GLY A 53 1.92 -8.84 12.21
N PRO A 54 1.26 -9.56 13.13
CA PRO A 54 1.61 -9.58 14.56
C PRO A 54 2.92 -10.34 14.86
N ASP A 55 3.44 -11.11 13.91
CA ASP A 55 4.67 -11.89 14.08
C ASP A 55 5.88 -11.16 13.50
N ILE A 56 6.70 -10.65 14.42
CA ILE A 56 8.14 -10.38 14.24
C ILE A 56 8.48 -9.29 13.20
N GLN A 57 8.00 -8.08 13.50
CA GLN A 57 8.72 -6.81 13.35
C GLN A 57 9.17 -6.38 11.93
N GLY A 58 8.34 -6.43 10.89
CA GLY A 58 8.57 -5.64 9.67
C GLY A 58 9.93 -5.82 8.96
N ILE A 59 10.72 -6.82 9.37
CA ILE A 59 12.02 -7.16 8.81
C ILE A 59 11.70 -8.10 7.64
N ASN A 60 11.98 -7.61 6.43
CA ASN A 60 11.86 -8.41 5.22
C ASN A 60 12.76 -9.66 5.28
N SER A 61 12.52 -10.61 4.37
CA SER A 61 13.31 -11.84 4.29
C SER A 61 14.81 -11.54 4.20
N ASN A 62 15.20 -10.55 3.40
CA ASN A 62 16.59 -10.11 3.27
C ASN A 62 17.24 -9.72 4.59
N GLY A 63 16.55 -8.95 5.44
CA GLY A 63 17.06 -8.56 6.75
C GLY A 63 17.21 -9.75 7.69
N ALA A 64 16.19 -10.63 7.74
CA ALA A 64 16.22 -11.82 8.57
C ALA A 64 17.32 -12.81 8.14
N CYS A 65 17.48 -13.02 6.83
CA CYS A 65 18.50 -13.90 6.27
C CYS A 65 19.91 -13.31 6.42
N SER A 66 20.08 -12.00 6.30
CA SER A 66 21.36 -11.34 6.55
C SER A 66 21.78 -11.50 8.02
N LEU A 67 20.84 -11.38 8.95
CA LEU A 67 21.09 -11.61 10.37
C LEU A 67 21.50 -13.06 10.64
N TYR A 68 20.83 -14.03 10.01
CA TYR A 68 21.23 -15.43 10.09
C TYR A 68 22.65 -15.63 9.54
N LEU A 69 22.95 -15.16 8.32
CA LEU A 69 24.26 -15.34 7.69
C LEU A 69 25.39 -14.71 8.52
N TYR A 70 25.16 -13.51 9.08
CA TYR A 70 26.11 -12.87 9.97
C TYR A 70 26.41 -13.72 11.21
N ASN A 71 25.36 -14.20 11.89
CA ASN A 71 25.52 -15.04 13.09
C ASN A 71 26.15 -16.40 12.75
N ASP A 72 25.75 -17.03 11.65
CA ASP A 72 26.30 -18.30 11.21
C ASP A 72 27.81 -18.17 10.94
N GLN A 73 28.24 -17.10 10.27
CA GLN A 73 29.65 -16.81 10.02
C GLN A 73 30.47 -16.64 11.31
N GLU A 74 29.94 -15.92 12.31
CA GLU A 74 30.62 -15.80 13.61
C GLU A 74 30.73 -17.14 14.34
N LEU A 75 29.76 -18.03 14.13
CA LEU A 75 29.70 -19.32 14.82
C LEU A 75 30.48 -20.45 14.12
N ILE A 76 30.84 -20.32 12.84
CA ILE A 76 31.66 -21.31 12.11
C ILE A 76 32.94 -21.63 12.88
N ALA A 77 33.71 -20.60 13.27
CA ALA A 77 34.97 -20.80 13.97
C ALA A 77 34.81 -21.46 15.35
N LYS A 78 33.64 -21.30 16.01
CA LYS A 78 33.33 -21.97 17.28
C LYS A 78 32.91 -23.42 17.06
N ARG A 79 32.20 -23.71 15.96
CA ARG A 79 31.78 -25.05 15.58
C ARG A 79 32.98 -25.92 15.18
N GLU A 80 33.92 -25.36 14.42
CA GLU A 80 35.16 -26.05 14.03
C GLU A 80 36.04 -26.42 15.23
N ARG A 81 35.98 -25.61 16.30
CA ARG A 81 36.69 -25.87 17.56
C ARG A 81 35.87 -26.68 18.57
N GLU A 82 34.65 -27.09 18.20
CA GLU A 82 33.70 -27.81 19.07
C GLU A 82 33.36 -27.08 20.39
N VAL A 83 33.48 -25.76 20.43
CA VAL A 83 33.20 -24.93 21.63
C VAL A 83 31.87 -24.19 21.56
N ILE A 84 31.09 -24.43 20.50
CA ILE A 84 29.77 -23.80 20.34
C ILE A 84 28.80 -24.29 21.41
N SER A 85 28.11 -23.35 22.08
CA SER A 85 27.11 -23.69 23.08
C SER A 85 25.77 -24.06 22.44
N HIS A 86 24.96 -24.85 23.15
CA HIS A 86 23.58 -25.16 22.72
C HIS A 86 22.74 -23.88 22.54
N ARG A 87 22.96 -22.87 23.39
CA ARG A 87 22.24 -21.59 23.29
C ARG A 87 22.56 -20.86 22.00
N GLU A 88 23.83 -20.78 21.63
CA GLU A 88 24.26 -20.15 20.36
C GLU A 88 23.68 -20.87 19.15
N ASN A 89 23.74 -22.21 19.13
CA ASN A 89 23.12 -23.00 18.07
C ASN A 89 21.61 -22.79 17.99
N SER A 90 20.93 -22.71 19.14
CA SER A 90 19.48 -22.45 19.20
C SER A 90 19.14 -21.08 18.62
N ILE A 91 19.89 -20.04 18.97
CA ILE A 91 19.69 -18.68 18.45
C ILE A 91 19.90 -18.65 16.94
N ALA A 92 20.97 -19.24 16.43
CA ALA A 92 21.24 -19.32 14.99
C ALA A 92 20.11 -20.05 14.24
N ASN A 93 19.60 -21.15 14.81
CA ASN A 93 18.48 -21.88 14.24
C ASN A 93 17.18 -21.06 14.27
N SER A 94 16.90 -20.30 15.33
CA SER A 94 15.74 -19.40 15.38
C SER A 94 15.82 -18.32 14.29
N MET A 95 17.02 -17.76 14.04
CA MET A 95 17.21 -16.79 12.96
C MET A 95 17.05 -17.40 11.57
N LEU A 96 17.56 -18.63 11.38
CA LEU A 96 17.33 -19.38 10.14
C LEU A 96 15.84 -19.62 9.89
N LEU A 97 15.10 -20.03 10.92
CA LEU A 97 13.66 -20.25 10.82
C LEU A 97 12.92 -18.96 10.45
N LEU A 98 13.27 -17.84 11.07
CA LEU A 98 12.70 -16.53 10.74
C LEU A 98 12.98 -16.13 9.28
N CYS A 99 14.22 -16.30 8.82
CA CYS A 99 14.61 -16.07 7.42
C CYS A 99 13.76 -16.91 6.46
N LEU A 100 13.66 -18.21 6.70
CA LEU A 100 12.91 -19.13 5.85
C LEU A 100 11.42 -18.81 5.83
N GLN A 101 10.83 -18.52 6.98
CA GLN A 101 9.42 -18.16 7.10
C GLN A 101 9.10 -16.90 6.28
N ASN A 102 9.90 -15.84 6.45
CA ASN A 102 9.70 -14.59 5.73
C ASN A 102 9.93 -14.76 4.22
N ALA A 103 10.95 -15.52 3.81
CA ALA A 103 11.20 -15.80 2.40
C ALA A 103 10.05 -16.60 1.74
N ILE A 104 9.46 -17.55 2.46
CA ILE A 104 8.32 -18.33 1.98
C ILE A 104 7.10 -17.42 1.79
N GLU A 105 6.79 -16.57 2.76
CA GLU A 105 5.67 -15.65 2.66
C GLU A 105 5.85 -14.60 1.56
N GLU A 106 7.05 -14.03 1.42
CA GLU A 106 7.35 -13.11 0.32
C GLU A 106 7.21 -13.79 -1.04
N ARG A 107 7.70 -15.02 -1.20
CA ARG A 107 7.52 -15.79 -2.44
C ARG A 107 6.05 -16.06 -2.75
N LYS A 108 5.20 -16.28 -1.74
CA LYS A 108 3.74 -16.39 -1.95
C LYS A 108 3.16 -15.09 -2.50
N CYS A 109 3.65 -13.94 -2.06
CA CYS A 109 3.25 -12.63 -2.57
C CYS A 109 3.82 -12.33 -3.96
N GLU A 110 5.06 -12.71 -4.26
CA GLU A 110 5.66 -12.54 -5.59
C GLU A 110 4.86 -13.24 -6.69
N ASN A 111 4.24 -14.38 -6.37
CA ASN A 111 3.39 -15.15 -7.28
C ASN A 111 1.98 -14.55 -7.47
N LYS A 112 1.64 -13.44 -6.81
CA LYS A 112 0.35 -12.76 -6.99
C LYS A 112 0.40 -11.84 -8.21
N SER A 113 -0.77 -11.61 -8.80
CA SER A 113 -0.89 -10.76 -9.98
C SER A 113 -0.79 -9.27 -9.64
N GLU A 114 0.00 -8.53 -10.41
CA GLU A 114 0.06 -7.06 -10.40
C GLU A 114 -1.10 -6.43 -11.18
N TYR A 115 -1.76 -7.22 -12.04
CA TYR A 115 -2.79 -6.74 -12.97
C TYR A 115 -4.20 -6.98 -12.46
N ILE A 116 -4.36 -7.82 -11.43
CA ILE A 116 -5.67 -8.09 -10.84
C ILE A 116 -5.83 -7.20 -9.59
N PRO A 117 -6.84 -6.32 -9.56
CA PRO A 117 -7.13 -5.54 -8.37
C PRO A 117 -7.53 -6.46 -7.21
N HIS A 118 -7.11 -6.09 -5.99
CA HIS A 118 -7.62 -6.70 -4.78
C HIS A 118 -9.03 -6.14 -4.49
N PHE A 119 -9.99 -7.02 -4.24
CA PHE A 119 -11.35 -6.64 -3.86
C PHE A 119 -11.58 -7.08 -2.40
N GLY A 120 -11.58 -6.12 -1.48
CA GLY A 120 -11.74 -6.38 -0.04
C GLY A 120 -10.83 -5.50 0.83
N TYR A 121 -11.10 -5.49 2.14
CA TYR A 121 -10.26 -4.89 3.19
C TYR A 121 -9.78 -6.00 4.14
#